data_AF-A0A7S6S400-F1
#
_entry.id   AF-A0A7S6S400-F1
#
_cell.length_a   1.000
_cell.length_b   1.000
_cell.length_c   1.000
_cell.angle_alpha   90.00
_cell.angle_beta   90.00
_cell.angle_gamma   90.00
#
_symmetry.space_group_name_H-M   'P 1'
#
loop_
_entity.id
_entity.type
_entity.pdbx_description
1 polymer ?
#
loop_
_entity_poly.entity_id
_entity_poly.type
_entity_poly.pdbx_seq_one_letter_code
_entity_poly.pdbx_strand_id
1 'polypeptide(L)'
;MMHNAQTSLAMVFESTAATRQALDAYDGFAQKARGWSVEEKLNLYHLASRAWDVTGSTKARSNAFGELMGRLRGYWQLNRPGGLMSDDDIYATLRPLEHVRRLGRASDSLEDALAPVLALRRVKKSVSRWYSPMALSKILHFFNPSIYPIYDTAVVEDRVLHRFRNDWREFDPTFTAISIPLHTGAIYYFKYMLWCEHLLSINRASVLQVFRNWIESQDIPLATAALAHGLDATAFEMIAIGAAHLQADATRGSSPP
;
A
#
# COMPACT_ATOMS: atom_id res chain seq x y z
N MET A 1 25.94 25.73 11.23
CA MET A 1 25.12 24.50 11.18
C MET A 1 24.49 24.42 9.80
N MET A 2 25.00 23.55 8.92
CA MET A 2 24.31 23.27 7.66
C MET A 2 23.11 22.40 7.98
N HIS A 3 21.90 22.93 7.82
CA HIS A 3 20.72 22.09 7.74
C HIS A 3 20.90 21.19 6.52
N ASN A 4 21.13 19.89 6.76
CA ASN A 4 20.95 18.88 5.71
C ASN A 4 19.55 19.11 5.15
N ALA A 5 19.46 19.61 3.92
CA ALA A 5 18.20 19.78 3.24
C ALA A 5 17.51 18.41 3.23
N GLN A 6 16.45 18.26 4.02
CA GLN A 6 15.63 17.06 3.96
C GLN A 6 14.99 17.07 2.57
N THR A 7 15.44 16.16 1.70
CA THR A 7 14.79 15.95 0.41
C THR A 7 13.33 15.57 0.67
N SER A 8 12.41 16.37 0.13
CA SER A 8 10.99 16.07 0.17
C SER A 8 10.71 14.78 -0.62
N LEU A 9 9.73 13.99 -0.18
CA LEU A 9 9.28 12.83 -0.92
C LEU A 9 8.71 13.23 -2.28
N ALA A 10 8.06 14.39 -2.40
CA ALA A 10 7.56 14.92 -3.67
C ALA A 10 8.66 15.00 -4.74
N MET A 11 9.86 15.46 -4.37
CA MET A 11 11.02 15.53 -5.29
C MET A 11 11.43 14.16 -5.86
N VAL A 12 11.21 13.08 -5.09
CA VAL A 12 11.47 11.72 -5.57
C VAL A 12 10.48 11.34 -6.66
N PHE A 13 9.21 11.71 -6.51
CA PHE A 13 8.14 11.46 -7.49
C PHE A 13 8.20 12.42 -8.69
N GLU A 14 8.87 13.57 -8.60
CA GLU A 14 9.13 14.46 -9.74
C GLU A 14 10.18 13.88 -10.69
N SER A 15 11.19 13.20 -10.15
CA SER A 15 12.38 12.74 -10.87
C SER A 15 12.36 11.23 -11.14
N THR A 16 12.42 10.84 -12.41
CA THR A 16 12.52 9.43 -12.83
C THR A 16 13.79 8.77 -12.30
N ALA A 17 14.90 9.52 -12.23
CA ALA A 17 16.16 9.02 -11.69
C ALA A 17 16.07 8.76 -10.17
N ALA A 18 15.48 9.70 -9.42
CA ALA A 18 15.29 9.52 -7.98
C ALA A 18 14.30 8.39 -7.68
N THR A 19 13.22 8.29 -8.47
CA THR A 19 12.28 7.17 -8.43
C THR A 19 13.00 5.83 -8.63
N ARG A 20 13.87 5.72 -9.64
CA ARG A 20 14.64 4.49 -9.89
C ARG A 20 15.55 4.13 -8.72
N GLN A 21 16.31 5.10 -8.20
CA GLN A 21 17.18 4.89 -7.04
C GLN A 21 16.39 4.43 -5.81
N ALA A 22 15.21 5.01 -5.58
CA ALA A 22 14.33 4.58 -4.50
C ALA A 22 13.87 3.12 -4.68
N LEU A 23 13.48 2.72 -5.90
CA LEU A 23 13.10 1.34 -6.17
C LEU A 23 14.25 0.35 -5.97
N ASP A 24 15.47 0.70 -6.40
CA ASP A 24 16.65 -0.15 -6.17
C ASP A 24 16.99 -0.24 -4.67
N ALA A 25 16.81 0.84 -3.90
CA ALA A 25 16.96 0.81 -2.44
C ALA A 25 15.85 -0.01 -1.74
N TYR A 26 14.64 0.01 -2.28
CA TYR A 26 13.55 -0.84 -1.81
C TYR A 26 13.90 -2.32 -1.97
N ASP A 27 14.47 -2.74 -3.10
CA ASP A 27 14.87 -4.13 -3.31
C ASP A 27 15.86 -4.58 -2.24
N GLY A 28 16.91 -3.78 -2.00
CA GLY A 28 17.90 -4.06 -0.95
C GLY A 28 17.32 -4.16 0.46
N PHE A 29 16.25 -3.41 0.75
CA PHE A 29 15.46 -3.56 1.98
C PHE A 29 14.62 -4.85 1.96
N ALA A 30 13.87 -5.07 0.89
CA ALA A 30 12.90 -6.15 0.73
C ALA A 30 13.55 -7.54 0.79
N GLN A 31 14.76 -7.70 0.26
CA GLN A 31 15.54 -8.94 0.36
C GLN A 31 15.88 -9.32 1.80
N LYS A 32 16.01 -8.32 2.69
CA LYS A 32 16.35 -8.52 4.11
C LYS A 32 15.11 -8.56 5.00
N ALA A 33 14.02 -7.93 4.57
CA ALA A 33 12.79 -7.78 5.33
C ALA A 33 11.79 -8.90 4.99
N ARG A 34 11.51 -9.77 5.98
CA ARG A 34 10.45 -10.77 5.85
C ARG A 34 9.11 -10.09 5.57
N GLY A 35 8.36 -10.60 4.59
CA GLY A 35 7.06 -10.04 4.21
C GLY A 35 7.10 -9.06 3.04
N TRP A 36 8.28 -8.54 2.64
CA TRP A 36 8.36 -7.41 1.70
C TRP A 36 9.03 -7.75 0.36
N SER A 37 9.53 -8.98 0.18
CA SER A 37 10.11 -9.43 -1.08
C SER A 37 9.15 -9.20 -2.25
N VAL A 38 9.69 -8.68 -3.37
CA VAL A 38 8.90 -8.40 -4.59
C VAL A 38 8.20 -9.67 -5.08
N GLU A 39 8.91 -10.80 -5.14
CA GLU A 39 8.37 -12.08 -5.61
C GLU A 39 7.13 -12.53 -4.83
N GLU A 40 7.20 -12.58 -3.50
CA GLU A 40 6.05 -12.96 -2.69
C GLU A 40 4.87 -12.01 -2.94
N LYS A 41 5.12 -10.71 -3.09
CA LYS A 41 4.06 -9.74 -3.36
C LYS A 41 3.39 -9.99 -4.70
N LEU A 42 4.16 -10.31 -5.74
CA LEU A 42 3.64 -10.69 -7.05
C LEU A 42 2.81 -11.98 -6.99
N ASN A 43 3.26 -12.98 -6.22
CA ASN A 43 2.48 -14.20 -5.97
C ASN A 43 1.14 -13.90 -5.29
N LEU A 44 1.10 -12.97 -4.33
CA LEU A 44 -0.14 -12.56 -3.67
C LEU A 44 -1.09 -11.83 -4.62
N TYR A 45 -0.59 -11.03 -5.57
CA TYR A 45 -1.44 -10.44 -6.61
C TYR A 45 -2.04 -11.50 -7.52
N HIS A 46 -1.29 -12.55 -7.85
CA HIS A 46 -1.82 -13.67 -8.63
C HIS A 46 -2.96 -14.40 -7.87
N LEU A 47 -2.78 -14.66 -6.57
CA LEU A 47 -3.84 -15.23 -5.73
C LEU A 47 -5.06 -14.31 -5.63
N ALA A 48 -4.83 -13.00 -5.47
CA ALA A 48 -5.89 -12.01 -5.47
C ALA A 48 -6.65 -11.99 -6.80
N SER A 49 -5.95 -12.04 -7.94
CA SER A 49 -6.56 -12.13 -9.27
C SER A 49 -7.56 -13.28 -9.34
N ARG A 50 -7.14 -14.47 -8.91
CA ARG A 50 -7.98 -15.68 -8.87
C ARG A 50 -9.14 -15.56 -7.87
N ALA A 51 -8.94 -14.94 -6.71
CA ALA A 51 -9.98 -14.74 -5.70
C ALA A 51 -11.14 -13.85 -6.21
N TRP A 52 -10.83 -12.93 -7.11
CA TRP A 52 -11.75 -11.91 -7.62
C TRP A 52 -12.07 -12.06 -9.11
N ASP A 53 -11.68 -13.17 -9.74
CA ASP A 53 -12.01 -13.49 -11.11
C ASP A 53 -13.50 -13.83 -11.24
N VAL A 54 -14.28 -12.91 -11.81
CA VAL A 54 -15.73 -13.04 -12.00
C VAL A 54 -16.12 -14.16 -12.96
N THR A 55 -15.19 -14.65 -13.78
CA THR A 55 -15.42 -15.77 -14.71
C THR A 55 -15.27 -17.13 -14.02
N GLY A 56 -14.59 -17.16 -12.86
CA GLY A 56 -14.39 -18.36 -12.07
C GLY A 56 -15.61 -18.77 -11.23
N SER A 57 -15.68 -20.06 -10.88
CA SER A 57 -16.71 -20.56 -9.96
C SER A 57 -16.57 -19.95 -8.56
N THR A 58 -17.69 -19.76 -7.85
CA THR A 58 -17.68 -19.22 -6.47
C THR A 58 -16.78 -20.03 -5.54
N LYS A 59 -16.74 -21.36 -5.67
CA LYS A 59 -15.86 -22.24 -4.90
C LYS A 59 -14.39 -22.00 -5.21
N ALA A 60 -14.01 -21.89 -6.48
CA ALA A 60 -12.63 -21.62 -6.88
C ALA A 60 -12.14 -20.27 -6.35
N ARG A 61 -12.99 -19.24 -6.44
CA ARG A 61 -12.72 -17.89 -5.94
C ARG A 61 -12.55 -17.86 -4.42
N SER A 62 -13.47 -18.49 -3.68
CA SER A 62 -13.38 -18.61 -2.22
C SER A 62 -12.13 -19.37 -1.77
N ASN A 63 -11.78 -20.47 -2.46
CA ASN A 63 -10.54 -21.21 -2.19
C ASN A 63 -9.29 -20.34 -2.40
N ALA A 64 -9.22 -19.59 -3.51
CA ALA A 64 -8.11 -18.68 -3.78
C ALA A 64 -8.04 -17.54 -2.75
N PHE A 65 -9.19 -17.04 -2.29
CA PHE A 65 -9.25 -16.05 -1.21
C PHE A 65 -8.73 -16.63 0.12
N GLY A 66 -9.12 -17.85 0.46
CA GLY A 66 -8.61 -18.56 1.65
C GLY A 66 -7.10 -18.77 1.59
N GLU A 67 -6.55 -19.12 0.41
CA GLU A 67 -5.11 -19.23 0.20
C GLU A 67 -4.39 -17.88 0.40
N LEU A 68 -4.92 -16.81 -0.21
CA LEU A 68 -4.43 -15.43 -0.01
C LEU A 68 -4.42 -15.06 1.47
N MET A 69 -5.54 -15.25 2.18
CA MET A 69 -5.64 -14.92 3.59
C MET A 69 -4.72 -15.78 4.46
N GLY A 70 -4.54 -17.06 4.13
CA GLY A 70 -3.57 -17.94 4.78
C GLY A 70 -2.15 -17.38 4.70
N ARG A 71 -1.73 -16.91 3.52
CA ARG A 71 -0.42 -16.26 3.32
C ARG A 71 -0.32 -14.94 4.09
N LEU A 72 -1.35 -14.09 4.06
CA LEU A 72 -1.36 -12.82 4.80
C LEU A 72 -1.27 -13.04 6.32
N ARG A 73 -1.94 -14.06 6.85
CA ARG A 73 -1.89 -14.41 8.27
C ARG A 73 -0.53 -14.97 8.67
N GLY A 74 0.01 -15.91 7.89
CA GLY A 74 1.25 -16.60 8.21
C GLY A 74 2.49 -15.74 7.96
N TYR A 75 2.65 -15.26 6.73
CA TYR A 75 3.86 -14.58 6.29
C TYR A 75 3.86 -13.09 6.65
N TRP A 76 2.72 -12.41 6.49
CA TRP A 76 2.54 -10.98 6.77
C TRP A 76 2.01 -10.66 8.18
N GLN A 77 1.86 -11.69 9.01
CA GLN A 77 1.48 -11.62 10.43
C GLN A 77 0.17 -10.88 10.72
N LEU A 78 -0.82 -10.95 9.83
CA LEU A 78 -2.10 -10.24 9.97
C LEU A 78 -2.85 -10.55 11.29
N ASN A 79 -2.63 -11.74 11.87
CA ASN A 79 -3.29 -12.23 13.08
C ASN A 79 -2.74 -11.69 14.42
N ARG A 80 -1.72 -10.82 14.42
CA ARG A 80 -1.07 -10.34 15.65
C ARG A 80 -1.38 -8.86 15.97
N PRO A 81 -1.58 -8.50 17.24
CA PRO A 81 -2.49 -9.15 18.17
C PRO A 81 -3.96 -8.95 17.74
N GLY A 82 -4.80 -9.84 18.25
CA GLY A 82 -6.25 -9.76 18.20
C GLY A 82 -6.94 -10.53 17.08
N GLY A 83 -8.12 -11.06 17.38
CA GLY A 83 -8.86 -11.95 16.48
C GLY A 83 -9.26 -11.24 15.19
N LEU A 84 -8.84 -11.78 14.05
CA LEU A 84 -9.29 -11.31 12.74
C LEU A 84 -10.72 -11.82 12.46
N MET A 85 -11.47 -11.06 11.69
CA MET A 85 -12.67 -11.54 11.00
C MET A 85 -12.36 -12.82 10.20
N SER A 86 -13.35 -13.71 10.05
CA SER A 86 -13.17 -14.94 9.27
C SER A 86 -12.95 -14.61 7.79
N ASP A 87 -12.37 -15.54 7.03
CA ASP A 87 -12.13 -15.31 5.60
C ASP A 87 -13.45 -15.15 4.85
N ASP A 88 -14.45 -15.96 5.20
CA ASP A 88 -15.79 -15.89 4.61
C ASP A 88 -16.46 -14.55 4.89
N ASP A 89 -16.37 -14.03 6.12
CA ASP A 89 -16.93 -12.73 6.48
C ASP A 89 -16.23 -11.59 5.72
N ILE A 90 -14.90 -11.61 5.59
CA ILE A 90 -14.15 -10.58 4.84
C ILE A 90 -14.54 -10.64 3.36
N TYR A 91 -14.58 -11.85 2.79
CA TYR A 91 -14.93 -12.06 1.40
C TYR A 91 -16.37 -11.60 1.11
N ALA A 92 -17.32 -12.00 1.95
CA ALA A 92 -18.73 -11.59 1.84
C ALA A 92 -18.91 -10.07 2.02
N THR A 93 -18.07 -9.43 2.86
CA THR A 93 -18.09 -7.97 3.05
C THR A 93 -17.61 -7.21 1.81
N LEU A 94 -16.55 -7.70 1.14
CA LEU A 94 -15.95 -7.04 -0.01
C LEU A 94 -16.62 -7.36 -1.35
N ARG A 95 -17.25 -8.52 -1.47
CA ARG A 95 -17.88 -8.98 -2.73
C ARG A 95 -18.90 -7.99 -3.32
N PRO A 96 -19.80 -7.35 -2.55
CA PRO A 96 -20.71 -6.32 -3.09
C PRO A 96 -19.98 -5.08 -3.63
N LEU A 97 -18.72 -4.87 -3.23
CA LEU A 97 -17.90 -3.73 -3.58
C LEU A 97 -16.93 -4.03 -4.74
N GLU A 98 -17.10 -5.14 -5.46
CA GLU A 98 -16.21 -5.55 -6.57
C GLU A 98 -16.04 -4.49 -7.66
N HIS A 99 -17.02 -3.59 -7.83
CA HIS A 99 -16.92 -2.46 -8.76
C HIS A 99 -15.71 -1.55 -8.42
N VAL A 100 -15.37 -1.40 -7.14
CA VAL A 100 -14.23 -0.62 -6.66
C VAL A 100 -12.91 -1.17 -7.19
N ARG A 101 -12.83 -2.46 -7.54
CA ARG A 101 -11.61 -3.06 -8.13
C ARG A 101 -11.26 -2.51 -9.51
N ARG A 102 -12.23 -1.90 -10.20
CA ARG A 102 -12.04 -1.32 -11.53
C ARG A 102 -11.57 0.13 -11.48
N LEU A 103 -11.65 0.75 -10.31
CA LEU A 103 -11.14 2.10 -10.12
C LEU A 103 -9.61 2.06 -10.16
N GLY A 104 -9.02 2.93 -10.98
CA GLY A 104 -7.57 3.08 -11.05
C GLY A 104 -7.05 4.05 -9.99
N ARG A 105 -7.90 4.94 -9.50
CA ARG A 105 -7.52 6.01 -8.56
C ARG A 105 -8.60 6.25 -7.52
N ALA A 106 -8.20 6.72 -6.35
CA ALA A 106 -9.18 7.10 -5.32
C ALA A 106 -10.00 8.33 -5.76
N SER A 107 -9.39 9.25 -6.52
CA SER A 107 -10.07 10.43 -7.07
C SER A 107 -11.15 10.11 -8.10
N ASP A 108 -11.15 8.91 -8.68
CA ASP A 108 -12.17 8.51 -9.65
C ASP A 108 -13.56 8.46 -8.99
N SER A 109 -13.60 8.06 -7.71
CA SER A 109 -14.77 8.16 -6.83
C SER A 109 -14.32 8.01 -5.37
N LEU A 110 -14.26 9.13 -4.64
CA LEU A 110 -13.81 9.14 -3.24
C LEU A 110 -14.73 8.30 -2.33
N GLU A 111 -16.03 8.33 -2.62
CA GLU A 111 -17.04 7.56 -1.88
C GLU A 111 -16.82 6.05 -2.08
N ASP A 112 -16.66 5.61 -3.34
CA ASP A 112 -16.42 4.21 -3.65
C ASP A 112 -15.07 3.72 -3.12
N ALA A 113 -14.03 4.55 -3.22
CA ALA A 113 -12.71 4.22 -2.66
C ALA A 113 -12.75 4.07 -1.14
N LEU A 114 -13.62 4.82 -0.46
CA LEU A 114 -13.78 4.78 0.98
C LEU A 114 -14.72 3.65 1.44
N ALA A 115 -15.67 3.21 0.62
CA ALA A 115 -16.66 2.20 1.01
C ALA A 115 -16.02 0.91 1.57
N PRO A 116 -14.98 0.30 0.95
CA PRO A 116 -14.29 -0.87 1.53
C PRO A 116 -13.59 -0.58 2.85
N VAL A 117 -13.06 0.64 3.03
CA VAL A 117 -12.40 1.08 4.27
C VAL A 117 -13.40 1.07 5.43
N LEU A 118 -14.60 1.58 5.19
CA LEU A 118 -15.67 1.61 6.19
C LEU A 118 -16.28 0.23 6.43
N ALA A 119 -16.45 -0.57 5.38
CA ALA A 119 -17.02 -1.92 5.47
C ALA A 119 -16.17 -2.83 6.36
N LEU A 120 -14.84 -2.74 6.25
CA LEU A 120 -13.89 -3.53 7.01
C LEU A 120 -13.37 -2.83 8.29
N ARG A 121 -14.02 -1.76 8.75
CA ARG A 121 -13.57 -1.02 9.96
C ARG A 121 -13.40 -1.93 11.18
N ARG A 122 -14.23 -2.96 11.32
CA ARG A 122 -14.19 -3.96 12.42
C ARG A 122 -13.46 -5.25 12.07
N VAL A 123 -12.53 -5.22 11.12
CA VAL A 123 -11.84 -6.44 10.66
C VAL A 123 -11.03 -7.13 11.78
N LYS A 124 -10.58 -6.38 12.80
CA LYS A 124 -10.05 -6.96 14.04
C LYS A 124 -11.03 -6.79 15.20
N LYS A 125 -11.31 -7.91 15.88
CA LYS A 125 -12.34 -8.05 16.93
C LYS A 125 -11.91 -7.58 18.31
N SER A 126 -10.61 -7.63 18.64
CA SER A 126 -10.14 -7.48 20.03
C SER A 126 -9.10 -6.39 20.25
N VAL A 127 -8.93 -5.47 19.29
CA VAL A 127 -8.12 -4.27 19.53
C VAL A 127 -9.06 -3.26 20.19
N SER A 128 -8.68 -2.69 21.34
CA SER A 128 -9.47 -1.65 22.06
C SER A 128 -9.80 -0.44 21.19
N ARG A 129 -9.12 -0.31 20.05
CA ARG A 129 -9.41 0.63 18.97
C ARG A 129 -10.25 -0.10 17.91
N TRP A 130 -11.42 0.46 17.62
CA TRP A 130 -12.39 0.05 16.60
C TRP A 130 -11.85 -0.11 15.16
N TYR A 131 -10.54 0.00 14.96
CA TYR A 131 -9.92 0.13 13.66
C TYR A 131 -8.43 -0.26 13.70
N SER A 132 -8.00 -1.15 12.81
CA SER A 132 -6.60 -1.57 12.65
C SER A 132 -6.11 -1.22 11.24
N PRO A 133 -5.50 -0.04 11.02
CA PRO A 133 -5.05 0.42 9.70
C PRO A 133 -4.18 -0.62 8.99
N MET A 134 -3.32 -1.31 9.72
CA MET A 134 -2.44 -2.35 9.16
C MET A 134 -3.18 -3.58 8.65
N ALA A 135 -4.20 -4.03 9.38
CA ALA A 135 -4.93 -5.22 8.98
C ALA A 135 -5.80 -4.91 7.76
N LEU A 136 -6.48 -3.77 7.82
CA LEU A 136 -7.27 -3.28 6.73
C LEU A 136 -6.44 -3.05 5.47
N SER A 137 -5.34 -2.30 5.58
CA SER A 137 -4.54 -1.90 4.42
C SER A 137 -4.00 -3.12 3.66
N LYS A 138 -3.52 -4.15 4.37
CA LYS A 138 -3.06 -5.40 3.74
C LYS A 138 -4.19 -6.11 2.99
N ILE A 139 -5.38 -6.22 3.58
CA ILE A 139 -6.55 -6.84 2.91
C ILE A 139 -6.96 -6.01 1.69
N LEU A 140 -7.10 -4.69 1.86
CA LEU A 140 -7.56 -3.80 0.80
C LEU A 140 -6.53 -3.66 -0.32
N HIS A 141 -5.24 -3.71 -0.03
CA HIS A 141 -4.17 -3.67 -1.03
C HIS A 141 -4.29 -4.81 -2.03
N PHE A 142 -4.55 -6.04 -1.56
CA PHE A 142 -4.78 -7.18 -2.45
C PHE A 142 -6.21 -7.21 -3.00
N PHE A 143 -7.11 -6.37 -2.50
CA PHE A 143 -8.42 -6.12 -3.12
C PHE A 143 -8.35 -5.07 -4.25
N ASN A 144 -7.57 -4.01 -4.16
CA ASN A 144 -7.28 -3.12 -5.28
C ASN A 144 -5.89 -2.47 -5.07
N PRO A 145 -4.84 -2.98 -5.76
CA PRO A 145 -3.47 -2.49 -5.58
C PRO A 145 -3.19 -1.14 -6.27
N SER A 146 -4.17 -0.58 -6.99
CA SER A 146 -4.07 0.77 -7.56
C SER A 146 -4.40 1.85 -6.52
N ILE A 147 -5.29 1.54 -5.57
CA ILE A 147 -5.88 2.53 -4.67
C ILE A 147 -5.40 2.42 -3.23
N TYR A 148 -5.15 1.21 -2.74
CA TYR A 148 -4.94 0.96 -1.32
C TYR A 148 -3.47 0.66 -1.02
N PRO A 149 -2.63 1.64 -0.62
CA PRO A 149 -1.25 1.37 -0.20
C PRO A 149 -1.22 0.61 1.13
N ILE A 150 -0.23 -0.28 1.31
CA ILE A 150 -0.04 -0.94 2.61
C ILE A 150 0.39 0.10 3.64
N TYR A 151 -0.26 0.05 4.80
CA TYR A 151 0.12 0.82 5.97
C TYR A 151 0.63 -0.12 7.05
N ASP A 152 1.90 -0.08 7.39
CA ASP A 152 2.50 -0.88 8.47
C ASP A 152 3.17 0.07 9.47
N THR A 153 2.88 -0.04 10.76
CA THR A 153 3.43 0.91 11.74
C THR A 153 4.96 0.90 11.74
N ALA A 154 5.60 -0.27 11.70
CA ALA A 154 7.05 -0.37 11.83
C ALA A 154 7.82 0.12 10.59
N VAL A 155 7.17 0.13 9.42
CA VAL A 155 7.79 0.51 8.13
C VAL A 155 7.28 1.87 7.68
N VAL A 156 5.97 2.04 7.61
CA VAL A 156 5.35 3.28 7.11
C VAL A 156 5.33 4.36 8.17
N GLU A 157 4.79 4.11 9.35
CA GLU A 157 4.68 5.15 10.40
C GLU A 157 6.05 5.54 10.94
N ASP A 158 6.80 4.56 11.43
CA ASP A 158 8.07 4.78 12.15
C ASP A 158 9.24 5.14 11.22
N ARG A 159 9.15 4.86 9.91
CA ARG A 159 10.23 5.18 8.96
C ARG A 159 9.78 6.19 7.91
N VAL A 160 8.81 5.86 7.07
CA VAL A 160 8.42 6.73 5.94
C VAL A 160 7.84 8.05 6.45
N LEU A 161 6.77 8.01 7.24
CA LEU A 161 6.11 9.22 7.74
C LEU A 161 6.99 9.96 8.74
N HIS A 162 7.77 9.27 9.55
CA HIS A 162 8.76 9.91 10.42
C HIS A 162 9.82 10.69 9.63
N ARG A 163 10.32 10.09 8.54
CA ARG A 163 11.36 10.69 7.70
C ARG A 163 10.84 11.89 6.91
N PHE A 164 9.65 11.74 6.32
CA PHE A 164 8.97 12.76 5.53
C PHE A 164 7.89 13.48 6.34
N ARG A 165 8.15 13.73 7.62
CA ARG A 165 7.15 14.26 8.56
C ARG A 165 6.61 15.64 8.17
N ASN A 166 7.43 16.46 7.51
CA ASN A 166 7.01 17.81 7.10
C ASN A 166 6.01 17.68 5.95
N ASP A 167 6.36 16.96 4.88
CA ASP A 167 5.47 16.64 3.76
C ASP A 167 4.13 16.03 4.23
N TRP A 168 4.17 15.08 5.17
CA TRP A 168 2.97 14.45 5.71
C TRP A 168 2.10 15.39 6.56
N ARG A 169 2.72 16.28 7.34
CA ARG A 169 2.01 17.26 8.18
C ARG A 169 1.40 18.38 7.35
N GLU A 170 2.11 18.84 6.34
CA GLU A 170 1.67 19.90 5.41
C GLU A 170 0.65 19.39 4.41
N PHE A 171 0.62 18.08 4.14
CA PHE A 171 -0.44 17.49 3.35
C PHE A 171 -1.80 17.62 4.05
N ASP A 172 -2.59 18.57 3.56
CA ASP A 172 -4.00 18.74 3.89
C ASP A 172 -4.86 18.27 2.72
N PRO A 173 -5.39 17.05 2.75
CA PRO A 173 -6.41 16.65 1.80
C PRO A 173 -7.63 17.56 1.97
N THR A 174 -8.07 18.23 0.91
CA THR A 174 -9.29 19.05 0.91
C THR A 174 -10.52 18.17 1.21
N PHE A 175 -10.82 17.97 2.49
CA PHE A 175 -11.90 17.10 2.98
C PHE A 175 -13.26 17.79 3.06
N THR A 176 -13.43 18.98 2.48
CA THR A 176 -14.63 19.82 2.67
C THR A 176 -15.95 19.15 2.26
N ALA A 177 -15.93 18.05 1.50
CA ALA A 177 -17.13 17.35 1.05
C ALA A 177 -17.51 16.08 1.86
N ILE A 178 -16.63 15.53 2.70
CA ILE A 178 -16.86 14.20 3.30
C ILE A 178 -17.27 14.33 4.78
N SER A 179 -18.56 14.17 5.04
CA SER A 179 -19.18 14.27 6.38
C SER A 179 -18.97 13.02 7.24
N ILE A 180 -17.72 12.61 7.50
CA ILE A 180 -17.42 11.43 8.33
C ILE A 180 -16.94 11.84 9.72
N PRO A 181 -17.47 11.22 10.80
CA PRO A 181 -17.02 11.50 12.15
C PRO A 181 -15.49 11.32 12.33
N LEU A 182 -14.84 12.42 12.72
CA LEU A 182 -13.39 12.67 12.70
C LEU A 182 -12.52 11.82 13.67
N HIS A 183 -13.09 10.83 14.35
CA HIS A 183 -12.46 10.19 15.53
C HIS A 183 -12.02 8.73 15.31
N THR A 184 -11.90 8.28 14.05
CA THR A 184 -11.57 6.88 13.75
C THR A 184 -10.24 6.76 13.02
N GLY A 185 -9.50 5.67 13.29
CA GLY A 185 -8.28 5.34 12.53
C GLY A 185 -8.50 5.22 11.01
N ALA A 186 -9.77 5.14 10.56
CA ALA A 186 -10.15 5.15 9.15
C ALA A 186 -9.77 6.43 8.44
N ILE A 187 -9.92 7.57 9.09
CA ILE A 187 -9.59 8.86 8.49
C ILE A 187 -8.09 8.99 8.35
N TYR A 188 -7.33 8.49 9.32
CA TYR A 188 -5.87 8.46 9.24
C TYR A 188 -5.40 7.64 8.04
N TYR A 189 -5.92 6.43 7.88
CA TYR A 189 -5.57 5.60 6.73
C TYR A 189 -6.06 6.20 5.41
N PHE A 190 -7.26 6.79 5.38
CA PHE A 190 -7.78 7.44 4.18
C PHE A 190 -6.94 8.67 3.79
N LYS A 191 -6.50 9.49 4.75
CA LYS A 191 -5.52 10.56 4.49
C LYS A 191 -4.23 9.98 3.87
N TYR A 192 -3.75 8.83 4.37
CA TYR A 192 -2.57 8.17 3.81
C TYR A 192 -2.78 7.70 2.35
N MET A 193 -3.96 7.17 2.04
CA MET A 193 -4.34 6.82 0.66
C MET A 193 -4.33 8.05 -0.26
N LEU A 194 -4.91 9.17 0.20
CA LEU A 194 -4.94 10.40 -0.61
C LEU A 194 -3.56 11.02 -0.77
N TRP A 195 -2.68 10.89 0.22
CA TRP A 195 -1.30 11.33 0.10
C TRP A 195 -0.53 10.51 -0.94
N CYS A 196 -0.74 9.19 -0.95
CA CYS A 196 -0.24 8.30 -2.01
C CYS A 196 -0.69 8.77 -3.39
N GLU A 197 -1.99 9.03 -3.57
CA GLU A 197 -2.50 9.54 -4.84
C GLU A 197 -1.91 10.90 -5.21
N HIS A 198 -1.82 11.83 -4.26
CA HIS A 198 -1.24 13.15 -4.48
C HIS A 198 0.20 13.04 -5.01
N LEU A 199 1.04 12.25 -4.35
CA LEU A 199 2.44 12.07 -4.75
C LEU A 199 2.57 11.40 -6.13
N LEU A 200 1.77 10.35 -6.39
CA LEU A 200 1.73 9.73 -7.71
C LEU A 200 1.26 10.71 -8.79
N SER A 201 0.34 11.63 -8.48
CA SER A 201 -0.22 12.57 -9.46
C SER A 201 0.78 13.59 -9.98
N ILE A 202 1.87 13.84 -9.26
CA ILE A 202 2.91 14.82 -9.64
C ILE A 202 3.50 14.51 -11.01
N ASN A 203 3.87 13.24 -11.25
CA ASN A 203 4.44 12.79 -12.52
C ASN A 203 4.02 11.34 -12.84
N ARG A 204 2.72 11.06 -12.71
CA ARG A 204 2.14 9.70 -12.72
C ARG A 204 2.67 8.84 -13.87
N ALA A 205 2.55 9.33 -15.10
CA ALA A 205 2.90 8.55 -16.28
C ALA A 205 4.37 8.10 -16.25
N SER A 206 5.28 9.03 -15.95
CA SER A 206 6.71 8.75 -15.91
C SER A 206 7.09 7.84 -14.73
N VAL A 207 6.55 8.10 -13.54
CA VAL A 207 6.81 7.30 -12.33
C VAL A 207 6.34 5.86 -12.53
N LEU A 208 5.11 5.67 -13.02
CA LEU A 208 4.57 4.33 -13.26
C LEU A 208 5.30 3.60 -14.39
N GLN A 209 5.80 4.31 -15.41
CA GLN A 209 6.63 3.70 -16.44
C GLN A 209 7.97 3.22 -15.87
N VAL A 210 8.63 4.03 -15.03
CA VAL A 210 9.87 3.62 -14.34
C VAL A 210 9.62 2.40 -13.46
N PHE A 211 8.51 2.40 -12.71
CA PHE A 211 8.13 1.28 -11.88
C PHE A 211 7.88 0.00 -12.68
N ARG A 212 7.13 0.08 -13.80
CA ARG A 212 6.89 -1.06 -14.70
C ARG A 212 8.20 -1.64 -15.23
N ASN A 213 9.06 -0.79 -15.80
CA ASN A 213 10.36 -1.20 -16.31
C ASN A 213 11.23 -1.84 -15.21
N TRP A 214 11.14 -1.30 -13.98
CA TRP A 214 11.87 -1.86 -12.84
C TRP A 214 11.34 -3.25 -12.44
N ILE A 215 10.02 -3.44 -12.36
CA ILE A 215 9.40 -4.75 -12.08
C ILE A 215 9.78 -5.76 -13.17
N GLU A 216 9.69 -5.38 -14.45
CA GLU A 216 10.06 -6.24 -15.58
C GLU A 216 11.54 -6.64 -15.54
N SER A 217 12.42 -5.74 -15.06
CA SER A 217 13.85 -6.04 -14.92
C SER A 217 14.20 -7.01 -13.78
N GLN A 218 13.24 -7.37 -12.91
CA GLN A 218 13.48 -8.33 -11.82
C GLN A 218 13.47 -9.80 -12.29
N ASP A 219 13.05 -10.07 -13.54
CA ASP A 219 12.92 -11.44 -14.09
C ASP A 219 12.11 -12.40 -13.20
N ILE A 220 11.08 -11.87 -12.53
CA ILE A 220 10.23 -12.65 -11.63
C ILE A 220 9.05 -13.25 -12.41
N PRO A 221 8.78 -14.56 -12.28
CA PRO A 221 7.56 -15.16 -12.80
C PRO A 221 6.31 -14.40 -12.34
N LEU A 222 5.32 -14.24 -13.22
CA LEU A 222 4.05 -13.53 -12.95
C LEU A 222 4.13 -12.00 -12.90
N ALA A 223 5.30 -11.37 -13.09
CA ALA A 223 5.42 -9.91 -13.12
C ALA A 223 4.45 -9.24 -14.11
N THR A 224 4.38 -9.74 -15.35
CA THR A 224 3.46 -9.23 -16.38
C THR A 224 1.99 -9.37 -15.96
N ALA A 225 1.61 -10.52 -15.39
CA ALA A 225 0.25 -10.75 -14.93
C ALA A 225 -0.11 -9.81 -13.76
N ALA A 226 0.82 -9.56 -12.85
CA ALA A 226 0.63 -8.62 -11.75
C ALA A 226 0.45 -7.17 -12.23
N LEU A 227 1.24 -6.73 -13.22
CA LEU A 227 1.15 -5.38 -13.79
C LEU A 227 -0.22 -5.08 -14.42
N ALA A 228 -0.95 -6.10 -14.88
CA ALA A 228 -2.30 -5.94 -15.41
C ALA A 228 -3.33 -5.48 -14.35
N HIS A 229 -3.00 -5.56 -13.05
CA HIS A 229 -3.90 -5.16 -11.97
C HIS A 229 -3.86 -3.67 -11.61
N GLY A 230 -3.01 -2.87 -12.25
CA GLY A 230 -2.79 -1.49 -11.84
C GLY A 230 -2.12 -1.44 -10.47
N LEU A 231 -0.79 -1.35 -10.45
CA LEU A 231 0.00 -1.44 -9.23
C LEU A 231 0.37 -0.05 -8.69
N ASP A 232 -0.46 0.97 -8.89
CA ASP A 232 -0.16 2.37 -8.56
C ASP A 232 0.19 2.56 -7.08
N ALA A 233 -0.67 2.10 -6.17
CA ALA A 233 -0.39 2.20 -4.73
C ALA A 233 0.81 1.34 -4.30
N THR A 234 1.10 0.27 -5.05
CA THR A 234 2.29 -0.57 -4.86
C THR A 234 3.56 0.18 -5.26
N ALA A 235 3.52 0.88 -6.40
CA ALA A 235 4.63 1.72 -6.87
C ALA A 235 4.94 2.78 -5.83
N PHE A 236 3.92 3.50 -5.35
CA PHE A 236 4.08 4.47 -4.27
C PHE A 236 4.74 3.85 -3.04
N GLU A 237 4.24 2.72 -2.57
CA GLU A 237 4.75 2.07 -1.35
C GLU A 237 6.23 1.71 -1.49
N MET A 238 6.62 1.09 -2.60
CA MET A 238 8.01 0.70 -2.84
C MET A 238 8.92 1.93 -2.95
N ILE A 239 8.50 2.95 -3.70
CA ILE A 239 9.26 4.21 -3.84
C ILE A 239 9.41 4.92 -2.50
N ALA A 240 8.32 5.06 -1.73
CA ALA A 240 8.34 5.79 -0.46
C ALA A 240 9.22 5.10 0.59
N ILE A 241 9.17 3.77 0.67
CA ILE A 241 10.03 2.99 1.56
C ILE A 241 11.50 3.10 1.12
N GLY A 242 11.78 2.91 -0.16
CA GLY A 242 13.13 3.03 -0.70
C GLY A 242 13.74 4.42 -0.50
N ALA A 243 12.96 5.47 -0.73
CA ALA A 243 13.37 6.86 -0.47
C ALA A 243 13.69 7.10 1.02
N ALA A 244 12.87 6.55 1.94
CA ALA A 244 13.14 6.65 3.37
C ALA A 244 14.46 5.96 3.77
N HIS A 245 14.79 4.85 3.11
CA HIS A 245 16.06 4.14 3.29
C HIS A 245 17.26 4.95 2.79
N LEU A 246 17.19 5.51 1.58
CA LEU A 246 18.25 6.37 1.03
C LEU A 246 18.55 7.56 1.94
N GLN A 247 17.51 8.23 2.44
CA GLN A 247 17.68 9.38 3.32
C GLN A 247 18.24 8.98 4.70
N ALA A 248 17.94 7.78 5.19
CA ALA A 248 18.52 7.25 6.42
C ALA A 248 20.02 7.02 6.29
N ASP A 249 20.46 6.46 5.18
CA ASP A 249 21.88 6.18 4.93
C ASP A 249 22.68 7.48 4.72
N ALA A 250 22.11 8.46 4.01
CA ALA A 250 22.71 9.79 3.87
C ALA A 250 22.93 10.49 5.23
N THR A 251 22.00 10.33 6.19
CA THR A 251 22.15 10.88 7.54
C THR A 251 23.19 10.15 8.40
N ARG A 252 23.49 8.88 8.12
CA ARG A 252 24.52 8.11 8.84
C ARG A 252 25.92 8.40 8.31
N GLY A 253 26.07 8.52 6.99
CA GLY A 253 27.35 8.83 6.34
C GLY A 253 27.86 10.26 6.55
N SER A 254 27.04 11.15 7.14
CA SER A 254 27.38 12.55 7.42
C SER A 254 27.78 12.82 8.88
N SER A 255 27.91 11.78 9.71
CA SER A 255 28.51 11.91 11.05
C SER A 255 30.04 11.83 10.92
N PRO A 256 30.80 12.90 11.29
CA PRO A 256 32.25 12.81 11.33
C PRO A 256 32.69 11.82 12.43
N PRO A 257 33.86 11.16 12.28
CA PRO A 257 34.42 10.29 13.31
C PRO A 257 34.72 11.05 14.61
#